data_AF-K2D5L5-F1
#
_entry.id   AF-K2D5L5-F1
#
_cell.length_a   1.000
_cell.length_b   1.000
_cell.length_c   1.000
_cell.angle_alpha   90.00
_cell.angle_beta   90.00
_cell.angle_gamma   90.00
#
_symmetry.space_group_name_H-M   'P 1'
#
loop_
_entity.id
_entity.type
_entity.pdbx_description
1 polymer ?
#
loop_
_entity_poly.entity_id
_entity_poly.type
_entity_poly.pdbx_seq_one_letter_code
_entity_poly.pdbx_strand_id
1 'polypeptide(L)'
;MQNTIVTGVNKVLREIRQGTEFIVPDLSEQSSVLVFNDFENNTVAIFPVLNKELTRNENENIYDLFSYKAVTSTFELSSPVHDPANLSLLCSDISDVNFRLANARSLTITFAFKRAGKSYQTITEGSLMNSGDVK
;
A
#
# COMPACT_ATOMS: atom_id res chain seq x y z
N MET A 1 -8.19 -4.33 -17.64
CA MET A 1 -7.06 -3.49 -17.19
C MET A 1 -7.54 -2.24 -16.46
N GLN A 2 -8.27 -1.32 -17.11
CA GLN A 2 -8.74 -0.09 -16.43
C GLN A 2 -9.60 -0.35 -15.18
N ASN A 3 -10.58 -1.26 -15.23
CA ASN A 3 -11.38 -1.63 -14.05
C ASN A 3 -10.52 -2.24 -12.91
N THR A 4 -9.51 -3.05 -13.26
CA THR A 4 -8.60 -3.66 -12.29
C THR A 4 -7.76 -2.60 -11.57
N ILE A 5 -7.23 -1.63 -12.33
CA ILE A 5 -6.46 -0.52 -11.80
C ILE A 5 -7.32 0.32 -10.85
N VAL A 6 -8.50 0.75 -11.29
CA VAL A 6 -9.40 1.57 -10.46
C VAL A 6 -9.80 0.84 -9.18
N THR A 7 -10.12 -0.45 -9.27
CA THR A 7 -10.46 -1.27 -8.10
C THR A 7 -9.27 -1.39 -7.14
N GLY A 8 -8.07 -1.63 -7.66
CA GLY A 8 -6.85 -1.74 -6.88
C GLY A 8 -6.50 -0.46 -6.14
N VAL A 9 -6.49 0.67 -6.86
CA VAL A 9 -6.25 2.00 -6.28
C VAL A 9 -7.28 2.31 -5.18
N ASN A 10 -8.57 2.03 -5.43
CA ASN A 10 -9.62 2.28 -4.46
C ASN A 10 -9.47 1.42 -3.19
N LYS A 11 -9.02 0.17 -3.30
CA LYS A 11 -8.72 -0.67 -2.14
C LYS A 11 -7.59 -0.08 -1.29
N VAL A 12 -6.50 0.37 -1.93
CA VAL A 12 -5.38 1.02 -1.20
C VAL A 12 -5.85 2.29 -0.49
N LEU A 13 -6.61 3.14 -1.17
CA LEU A 13 -7.18 4.35 -0.55
C LEU A 13 -8.13 4.03 0.61
N ARG A 14 -8.87 2.92 0.53
CA ARG A 14 -9.75 2.48 1.61
C ARG A 14 -8.97 2.07 2.85
N GLU A 15 -7.86 1.35 2.69
CA GLU A 15 -6.96 1.01 3.81
C GLU A 15 -6.42 2.28 4.48
N ILE A 16 -5.87 3.21 3.70
CA ILE A 16 -5.28 4.46 4.20
C ILE A 16 -6.29 5.29 4.99
N ARG A 17 -7.55 5.33 4.54
CA ARG A 17 -8.62 6.06 5.23
C ARG A 17 -8.97 5.48 6.61
N GLN A 18 -8.56 4.25 6.92
CA GLN A 18 -8.69 3.70 8.28
C GLN A 18 -7.53 4.11 9.19
N GLY A 19 -6.52 4.78 8.65
CA GLY A 19 -5.33 5.17 9.38
C GLY A 19 -5.50 6.44 10.21
N THR A 20 -4.67 6.55 11.25
CA THR A 20 -4.58 7.66 12.21
C THR A 20 -3.24 8.36 12.18
N GLU A 21 -2.15 7.64 11.91
CA GLU A 21 -0.79 8.17 11.90
C GLU A 21 0.09 7.37 10.93
N PHE A 22 0.80 8.07 10.03
CA PHE A 22 1.81 7.44 9.18
C PHE A 22 3.11 7.21 9.96
N ILE A 23 3.70 6.04 9.74
CA ILE A 23 5.00 5.63 10.31
C ILE A 23 6.07 5.59 9.21
N VAL A 24 5.72 5.09 8.01
CA VAL A 24 6.60 5.05 6.83
C VAL A 24 5.77 5.40 5.60
N PRO A 25 6.26 6.20 4.64
CA PRO A 25 7.55 6.90 4.63
C PRO A 25 7.59 8.11 5.57
N ASP A 26 8.79 8.57 5.91
CA ASP A 26 8.99 9.83 6.62
C ASP A 26 8.77 11.05 5.71
N LEU A 27 8.60 12.23 6.33
CA LEU A 27 8.46 13.48 5.61
C LEU A 27 9.75 13.74 4.79
N SER A 28 9.62 13.91 3.48
CA SER A 28 10.72 14.03 2.47
C SER A 28 11.22 12.72 1.85
N GLU A 29 10.80 11.56 2.34
CA GLU A 29 11.19 10.28 1.78
C GLU A 29 10.15 9.69 0.82
N GLN A 30 10.64 8.80 -0.03
CA GLN A 30 9.82 7.94 -0.88
C GLN A 30 10.07 6.49 -0.47
N SER A 31 9.01 5.71 -0.38
CA SER A 31 9.10 4.29 0.00
C SER A 31 8.17 3.45 -0.88
N SER A 32 8.58 2.22 -1.17
CA SER A 32 7.71 1.20 -1.78
C SER A 32 6.81 0.52 -0.74
N VAL A 33 7.02 0.80 0.54
CA VAL A 33 6.25 0.30 1.68
C VAL A 33 5.58 1.47 2.40
N LEU A 34 4.31 1.29 2.76
CA LEU A 34 3.55 2.23 3.58
C LEU A 34 3.22 1.55 4.90
N VAL A 35 3.46 2.23 6.02
CA VAL A 35 3.11 1.74 7.36
C VAL A 35 2.37 2.84 8.10
N PHE A 36 1.25 2.49 8.74
CA PHE A 36 0.45 3.42 9.54
C PHE A 36 -0.31 2.68 10.65
N ASN A 37 -0.75 3.43 11.66
CA ASN A 37 -1.65 2.91 12.69
C ASN A 37 -3.11 3.12 12.29
N ASP A 38 -4.01 2.22 12.70
CA ASP A 38 -5.45 2.41 12.58
C ASP A 38 -6.11 2.87 13.89
N PHE A 39 -7.43 3.11 13.87
CA PHE A 39 -8.20 3.54 15.04
C PHE A 39 -8.35 2.46 16.14
N GLU A 40 -8.00 1.22 15.84
CA GLU A 40 -8.06 0.09 16.77
C GLU A 40 -6.69 -0.23 17.40
N ASN A 41 -5.71 0.67 17.22
CA ASN A 41 -4.31 0.50 17.64
C ASN A 41 -3.61 -0.70 16.99
N ASN A 42 -3.95 -1.01 15.74
CA ASN A 42 -3.20 -1.96 14.92
C ASN A 42 -2.24 -1.22 14.00
N THR A 43 -1.10 -1.85 13.73
CA THR A 43 -0.21 -1.42 12.66
C THR A 43 -0.64 -2.10 11.37
N VAL A 44 -0.85 -1.28 10.33
CA VAL A 44 -1.16 -1.70 8.97
C VAL A 44 0.06 -1.43 8.10
N ALA A 45 0.51 -2.45 7.38
CA ALA A 45 1.59 -2.36 6.40
C ALA A 45 1.06 -2.68 5.01
N ILE A 46 1.37 -1.84 4.03
CA ILE A 46 1.10 -2.08 2.61
C ILE A 46 2.43 -2.22 1.88
N PHE A 47 2.65 -3.34 1.20
CA PHE A 47 3.94 -3.65 0.58
C PHE A 47 3.80 -4.54 -0.66
N PRO A 48 4.69 -4.39 -1.67
CA PRO A 48 4.72 -5.23 -2.85
C PRO A 48 5.42 -6.57 -2.57
N VAL A 49 4.89 -7.65 -3.13
CA VAL A 49 5.48 -8.99 -3.12
C VAL A 49 5.62 -9.47 -4.56
N LEU A 50 6.79 -9.97 -4.93
CA LEU A 50 7.06 -10.41 -6.31
C LEU A 50 6.14 -11.58 -6.71
N ASN A 51 5.33 -11.37 -7.74
CA ASN A 51 4.52 -12.41 -8.35
C ASN A 51 5.36 -13.14 -9.42
N LYS A 52 5.88 -14.31 -9.06
CA LYS A 52 6.78 -15.10 -9.92
C LYS A 52 6.14 -15.56 -11.23
N GLU A 53 4.83 -15.79 -11.22
CA GLU A 53 4.11 -16.25 -12.41
C GLU A 53 3.95 -15.11 -13.42
N LEU A 54 3.41 -13.97 -12.98
CA LEU A 54 3.26 -12.79 -13.82
C LEU A 54 4.62 -12.25 -14.28
N THR A 55 5.62 -12.28 -13.40
CA THR A 55 6.99 -11.88 -13.74
C THR A 55 7.54 -12.69 -14.91
N ARG A 56 7.31 -14.01 -14.91
CA ARG A 56 7.71 -14.89 -16.01
C ARG A 56 6.93 -14.58 -17.29
N ASN A 57 5.64 -14.30 -17.19
CA ASN A 57 4.78 -14.05 -18.34
C ASN A 57 5.08 -12.71 -19.01
N GLU A 58 5.41 -11.68 -18.24
CA GLU A 58 5.72 -10.33 -18.74
C GLU A 58 7.22 -10.10 -19.02
N ASN A 59 8.08 -11.02 -18.58
CA ASN A 59 9.54 -10.90 -18.62
C ASN A 59 10.06 -9.60 -17.97
N GLU A 60 9.42 -9.19 -16.87
CA GLU A 60 9.76 -8.04 -16.03
C GLU A 60 9.24 -8.30 -14.61
N ASN A 61 9.83 -7.67 -13.59
CA ASN A 61 9.34 -7.82 -12.22
C ASN A 61 7.91 -7.27 -12.08
N ILE A 62 6.97 -8.17 -11.78
CA ILE A 62 5.57 -7.85 -11.49
C ILE A 62 5.27 -8.24 -10.06
N TYR A 63 4.58 -7.37 -9.35
CA TYR A 63 4.28 -7.48 -7.93
C TYR A 63 2.77 -7.52 -7.69
N ASP A 64 2.43 -8.21 -6.61
CA ASP A 64 1.15 -8.11 -5.92
C ASP A 64 1.31 -7.18 -4.72
N LEU A 65 0.41 -6.23 -4.56
CA LEU A 65 0.38 -5.32 -3.42
C LEU A 65 -0.56 -5.89 -2.36
N PHE A 66 -0.01 -6.14 -1.17
CA PHE A 66 -0.76 -6.66 -0.04
C PHE A 66 -0.93 -5.60 1.05
N SER A 67 -2.02 -5.66 1.81
CA SER A 67 -2.07 -5.12 3.17
C SER A 67 -1.92 -6.25 4.18
N TYR A 68 -1.25 -5.93 5.28
CA TYR A 68 -1.18 -6.77 6.46
C TYR A 68 -1.53 -5.93 7.68
N LYS A 69 -2.39 -6.45 8.56
CA LYS A 69 -2.81 -5.80 9.79
C LYS A 69 -2.42 -6.66 10.99
N ALA A 70 -1.77 -6.09 11.99
CA ALA A 70 -1.51 -6.77 13.25
C ALA A 70 -1.56 -5.81 14.44
N VAL A 71 -1.77 -6.38 15.63
CA VAL A 71 -1.68 -5.63 16.89
C VAL A 71 -0.30 -5.00 16.99
N THR A 72 -0.24 -3.69 17.25
CA THR A 72 1.00 -2.89 17.20
C THR A 72 2.11 -3.48 18.07
N SER A 73 1.77 -4.01 19.26
CA SER A 73 2.75 -4.61 20.18
C SER A 73 3.43 -5.87 19.65
N THR A 74 2.86 -6.50 18.63
CA THR A 74 3.37 -7.73 18.01
C THR A 74 3.90 -7.51 16.59
N PHE A 75 3.85 -6.28 16.08
CA PHE A 75 4.26 -5.97 14.72
C PHE A 75 5.78 -5.86 14.62
N GLU A 76 6.38 -6.64 13.72
CA GLU A 76 7.82 -6.61 13.45
C GLU A 76 8.07 -6.23 11.99
N LEU A 77 8.66 -5.06 11.74
CA LEU A 77 8.87 -4.56 10.38
C LEU A 77 9.79 -5.47 9.55
N SER A 78 10.73 -6.17 10.19
CA SER A 78 11.63 -7.14 9.56
C SER A 78 10.94 -8.45 9.19
N SER A 79 9.76 -8.74 9.76
CA SER A 79 8.97 -9.94 9.49
C SER A 79 7.49 -9.60 9.57
N PRO A 80 6.97 -8.74 8.66
CA PRO A 80 5.66 -8.13 8.85
C PRO A 80 4.53 -9.16 8.85
N VAL A 81 4.69 -10.32 8.22
CA VAL A 81 3.64 -11.35 8.17
C VAL A 81 3.90 -12.44 9.21
N HIS A 82 3.23 -12.35 10.36
CA HIS A 82 3.23 -13.40 11.38
C HIS A 82 2.03 -14.36 11.22
N ASP A 83 0.89 -13.87 10.72
CA ASP A 83 -0.33 -14.65 10.48
C ASP A 83 -0.87 -14.42 9.05
N PRO A 84 -0.82 -15.43 8.16
CA PRO A 84 -1.37 -15.32 6.80
C PRO A 84 -2.85 -14.92 6.74
N ALA A 85 -3.64 -15.17 7.79
CA ALA A 85 -5.05 -14.81 7.82
C ALA A 85 -5.29 -13.28 7.81
N ASN A 86 -4.30 -12.50 8.23
CA ASN A 86 -4.38 -11.04 8.28
C ASN A 86 -3.81 -10.36 7.02
N LEU A 87 -3.45 -11.15 6.00
CA LEU A 87 -2.94 -10.68 4.73
C LEU A 87 -4.07 -10.53 3.70
N SER A 88 -4.16 -9.37 3.04
CA SER A 88 -5.19 -9.09 2.05
C SER A 88 -4.59 -8.56 0.75
N LEU A 89 -4.98 -9.15 -0.38
CA LEU A 89 -4.55 -8.70 -1.71
C LEU A 89 -5.32 -7.43 -2.12
N LEU A 90 -4.59 -6.31 -2.24
CA LEU A 90 -5.15 -5.04 -2.69
C LEU A 90 -5.19 -4.97 -4.21
N CYS A 91 -4.07 -5.20 -4.87
CA CYS A 91 -3.98 -5.18 -6.32
C CYS A 91 -2.84 -6.04 -6.85
N SER A 92 -2.94 -6.41 -8.12
CA SER A 92 -1.93 -7.17 -8.87
C SER A 92 -1.51 -6.39 -10.11
N ASP A 93 -0.62 -6.98 -10.90
CA ASP A 93 -0.11 -6.40 -12.15
C ASP A 93 0.68 -5.11 -11.92
N ILE A 94 1.31 -4.93 -10.75
CA ILE A 94 2.09 -3.74 -10.40
C ILE A 94 3.53 -3.94 -10.86
N SER A 95 4.08 -3.03 -11.65
CA SER A 95 5.51 -3.00 -11.97
C SER A 95 6.30 -2.14 -10.99
N ASP A 96 5.68 -1.10 -10.44
CA ASP A 96 6.27 -0.23 -9.42
C ASP A 96 5.20 0.47 -8.58
N VAL A 97 5.51 0.76 -7.32
CA VAL A 97 4.66 1.54 -6.42
C VAL A 97 5.51 2.40 -5.50
N ASN A 98 5.09 3.65 -5.32
CA ASN A 98 5.81 4.62 -4.51
C ASN A 98 4.83 5.43 -3.66
N PHE A 99 5.10 5.50 -2.37
CA PHE A 99 4.41 6.30 -1.39
C PHE A 99 5.31 7.45 -0.97
N ARG A 100 4.75 8.66 -0.90
CA ARG A 100 5.44 9.86 -0.46
C ARG A 100 4.53 10.73 0.37
N LEU A 101 4.93 11.08 1.59
CA LEU A 101 4.17 12.06 2.38
C LEU A 101 4.19 13.42 1.69
N ALA A 102 3.01 13.98 1.45
CA ALA A 102 2.85 15.39 1.08
C ALA A 102 2.86 16.27 2.34
N ASN A 103 2.33 15.74 3.44
CA ASN A 103 2.40 16.29 4.80
C ASN A 103 2.17 15.17 5.82
N ALA A 104 2.07 15.49 7.11
CA ALA A 104 1.85 14.50 8.18
C ALA A 104 0.54 13.69 8.07
N ARG A 105 -0.41 14.10 7.20
CA ARG A 105 -1.76 13.51 7.10
C ARG A 105 -2.18 13.13 5.69
N SER A 106 -1.42 13.49 4.67
CA SER A 106 -1.67 13.05 3.30
C SER A 106 -0.40 12.58 2.62
N LEU A 107 -0.57 11.60 1.72
CA LEU A 107 0.46 11.05 0.88
C LEU A 107 0.05 11.06 -0.58
N THR A 108 1.04 11.26 -1.43
CA THR A 108 0.95 10.94 -2.85
C THR A 108 1.33 9.49 -3.06
N ILE A 109 0.54 8.77 -3.87
CA ILE A 109 0.78 7.39 -4.26
C ILE A 109 0.95 7.35 -5.77
N THR A 110 2.07 6.82 -6.24
CA THR A 110 2.31 6.57 -7.66
C THR A 110 2.28 5.07 -7.89
N PHE A 111 1.42 4.63 -8.80
CA PHE A 111 1.34 3.25 -9.24
C PHE A 111 1.76 3.14 -10.70
N ALA A 112 2.60 2.16 -11.01
CA ALA A 112 2.85 1.69 -12.35
C ALA A 112 2.32 0.25 -12.48
N PHE A 113 1.48 0.03 -13.47
CA PHE A 113 0.87 -1.26 -13.79
C PHE A 113 1.40 -1.78 -15.11
N LYS A 114 1.59 -3.10 -15.21
CA LYS A 114 1.96 -3.77 -16.45
C LYS A 114 1.26 -5.11 -16.60
N ARG A 115 0.62 -5.33 -17.76
CA ARG A 115 0.00 -6.60 -18.13
C ARG A 115 -0.17 -6.73 -19.63
N ALA A 116 0.09 -7.92 -20.16
CA ALA A 116 0.07 -8.26 -21.57
C ALA A 116 0.85 -7.25 -22.43
N GLY A 117 2.04 -6.86 -21.97
CA GLY A 117 2.92 -5.89 -22.65
C GLY A 117 2.43 -4.43 -22.65
N LYS A 118 1.28 -4.12 -22.03
CA LYS A 118 0.78 -2.75 -21.88
C LYS A 118 1.16 -2.21 -20.52
N SER A 119 1.59 -0.94 -20.49
CA SER A 119 1.96 -0.23 -19.26
C SER A 119 1.00 0.92 -19.01
N TYR A 120 0.69 1.17 -17.74
CA TYR A 120 -0.17 2.27 -17.31
C TYR A 120 0.33 2.85 -15.99
N GLN A 121 0.40 4.17 -15.90
CA GLN A 121 0.79 4.86 -14.67
C GLN A 121 -0.36 5.73 -14.17
N THR A 122 -0.54 5.79 -12.86
CA THR A 122 -1.49 6.71 -12.22
C THR A 122 -0.94 7.24 -10.91
N ILE A 123 -1.32 8.47 -10.60
CA ILE A 123 -0.96 9.18 -9.37
C ILE A 123 -2.26 9.52 -8.65
N THR A 124 -2.31 9.24 -7.36
CA THR A 124 -3.46 9.56 -6.51
C THR A 124 -2.99 10.10 -5.16
N GLU A 125 -3.89 10.76 -4.43
CA GLU A 125 -3.63 11.23 -3.08
C GLU A 125 -4.47 10.43 -2.09
N GLY A 126 -3.82 9.90 -1.06
CA GLY A 126 -4.45 9.27 0.09
C GLY A 126 -4.30 10.17 1.32
N SER A 127 -5.37 10.33 2.09
CA SER A 127 -5.34 11.08 3.34
C SER A 127 -5.84 10.19 4.48
N LEU A 128 -5.21 10.32 5.64
CA LEU A 128 -5.75 9.78 6.88
C LEU A 128 -7.10 10.43 7.16
N MET A 129 -8.04 9.69 7.76
CA MET A 129 -9.22 10.34 8.30
C MET A 129 -8.80 11.09 9.56
N ASN A 130 -9.06 12.40 9.62
CA ASN A 130 -9.04 13.09 10.90
C ASN A 130 -10.14 12.45 11.76
N SER A 131 -9.80 11.79 12.87
CA SER A 131 -10.73 11.82 13.99
C SER A 131 -10.89 13.29 14.34
N GLY A 132 -12.12 13.78 14.33
CA GLY A 132 -12.43 15.13 14.78
C GLY A 132 -12.19 15.35 16.27
N ASP A 133 -11.21 14.67 16.89
CA ASP A 133 -10.77 14.96 18.24
C ASP A 133 -9.90 16.21 18.20
N VAL A 134 -10.61 17.34 18.14
CA VAL A 134 -10.18 18.55 18.82
C VAL A 134 -9.96 18.15 20.28
N LYS A 135 -8.70 17.96 20.68
CA LYS A 135 -8.34 18.00 22.11
C LYS A 135 -8.66 19.38 22.68
#